data_AF-A0A7S1TUB8-F1
#
_entry.id   AF-A0A7S1TUB8-F1
#
_cell.length_a   1.000
_cell.length_b   1.000
_cell.length_c   1.000
_cell.angle_alpha   90.00
_cell.angle_beta   90.00
_cell.angle_gamma   90.00
#
_symmetry.space_group_name_H-M   'P 1'
#
loop_
_entity.id
_entity.type
_entity.pdbx_description
1 polymer ?
#
loop_
_entity_poly.entity_id
_entity_poly.type
_entity_poly.pdbx_seq_one_letter_code
_entity_poly.pdbx_strand_id
1 'polypeptide(L)'
;AAAPPLLVLPLRRQISTTITADHDYRPPALRSRQKLIIQSSWNEAVAGMGREALGAEILRQLFTREPEAARILPFTCDCIGGDGPGALAFASHSTDVASMITAAVNLLEMPETLLPVLHDIGDRHAVSPGPKLTRIRTRMRT
;
A
#
# COMPACT_ATOMS: atom_id res chain seq x y z
N ALA A 1 37.15 -25.91 19.55
CA ALA A 1 36.64 -25.99 18.17
C ALA A 1 35.82 -24.74 17.90
N ALA A 2 36.30 -23.86 17.03
CA ALA A 2 35.67 -22.58 16.72
C ALA A 2 34.63 -22.77 15.61
N ALA A 3 33.42 -22.25 15.81
CA ALA A 3 32.38 -22.22 14.78
C ALA A 3 32.76 -21.22 13.66
N PRO A 4 32.44 -21.51 12.39
CA PRO A 4 32.75 -20.60 11.29
C PRO A 4 31.86 -19.34 11.33
N PRO A 5 32.36 -18.19 10.83
CA PRO A 5 31.62 -16.95 10.81
C PRO A 5 30.50 -17.03 9.77
N LEU A 6 29.27 -16.72 10.19
CA LEU A 6 28.15 -16.49 9.28
C LEU A 6 28.46 -15.25 8.44
N LEU A 7 28.68 -15.47 7.14
CA LEU A 7 28.80 -14.41 6.14
C LEU A 7 27.51 -13.57 6.14
N VAL A 8 27.61 -12.37 6.71
CA VAL A 8 26.60 -11.32 6.57
C VAL A 8 26.63 -10.85 5.12
N LEU A 9 25.76 -11.42 4.29
CA LEU A 9 25.51 -10.89 2.95
C LEU A 9 24.72 -9.57 3.08
N PRO A 10 25.08 -8.52 2.33
CA PRO A 10 24.35 -7.26 2.34
C PRO A 10 22.93 -7.46 1.81
N LEU A 11 21.94 -7.08 2.61
CA LEU A 11 20.49 -7.14 2.36
C LEU A 11 19.99 -6.25 1.19
N ARG A 12 20.89 -5.80 0.30
CA ARG A 12 20.55 -4.96 -0.86
C ARG A 12 20.02 -5.73 -2.06
N ARG A 13 19.81 -7.06 -1.92
CA ARG A 13 19.32 -7.94 -2.99
C ARG A 13 18.03 -8.70 -2.65
N GLN A 14 17.38 -8.42 -1.52
CA GLN A 14 16.16 -9.15 -1.14
C GLN A 14 14.84 -8.40 -1.41
N ILE A 15 14.88 -7.13 -1.84
CA ILE A 15 13.65 -6.36 -2.16
C ILE A 15 13.54 -6.02 -3.66
N SER A 16 14.55 -6.33 -4.47
CA SER A 16 14.48 -6.15 -5.95
C SER A 16 14.31 -7.44 -6.76
N THR A 17 13.97 -8.57 -6.12
CA THR A 17 13.89 -9.87 -6.83
C THR A 17 12.69 -10.70 -6.39
N THR A 18 11.47 -10.16 -6.48
CA THR A 18 10.26 -11.00 -6.67
C THR A 18 9.09 -10.25 -7.34
N ILE A 19 9.38 -9.32 -8.25
CA ILE A 19 8.43 -8.97 -9.34
C ILE A 19 9.22 -9.00 -10.65
N THR A 20 10.09 -10.00 -10.82
CA THR A 20 10.15 -10.62 -12.14
C THR A 20 8.84 -11.37 -12.26
N ALA A 21 7.97 -10.88 -13.14
CA ALA A 21 6.78 -11.57 -13.58
C ALA A 21 7.18 -12.96 -14.08
N ASP A 22 7.21 -13.93 -13.16
CA ASP A 22 6.78 -15.27 -13.51
C ASP A 22 5.27 -15.12 -13.73
N HIS A 23 4.90 -14.86 -14.99
CA HIS A 23 3.52 -14.65 -15.41
C HIS A 23 2.63 -15.87 -15.10
N ASP A 24 3.26 -16.98 -14.69
CA ASP A 24 2.65 -18.25 -14.33
C ASP A 24 2.64 -18.54 -12.81
N TYR A 25 3.11 -17.64 -11.94
CA TYR A 25 2.94 -17.81 -10.49
C TYR A 25 1.46 -17.66 -10.12
N ARG A 26 0.77 -18.80 -10.08
CA ARG A 26 -0.59 -18.92 -9.54
C ARG A 26 -0.49 -19.29 -8.06
N PRO A 27 -0.65 -18.34 -7.13
CA PRO A 27 -0.73 -18.70 -5.72
C PRO A 27 -1.91 -19.68 -5.52
N PRO A 28 -1.76 -20.67 -4.63
CA PRO A 28 -2.84 -21.59 -4.33
C PRO A 28 -4.05 -20.78 -3.82
N ALA A 29 -5.25 -21.16 -4.27
CA ALA A 29 -6.48 -20.53 -3.82
C ALA A 29 -6.58 -20.64 -2.28
N LEU A 30 -7.00 -19.54 -1.63
CA LEU A 30 -7.23 -19.53 -0.19
C LEU A 30 -8.31 -20.55 0.18
N ARG A 31 -8.01 -21.41 1.15
CA ARG A 31 -9.01 -22.33 1.73
C ARG A 31 -9.99 -21.55 2.61
N SER A 32 -11.22 -22.05 2.76
CA SER A 32 -12.27 -21.40 3.57
C SER A 32 -11.81 -21.05 4.99
N ARG A 33 -11.07 -21.96 5.64
CA ARG A 33 -10.50 -21.70 6.98
C ARG A 33 -9.52 -20.51 6.98
N GLN A 34 -8.73 -20.33 5.92
CA GLN A 34 -7.78 -19.21 5.83
C GLN A 34 -8.54 -17.89 5.62
N LYS A 35 -9.57 -17.90 4.77
CA LYS A 35 -10.42 -16.73 4.54
C LYS A 35 -11.11 -16.29 5.84
N LEU A 36 -11.66 -17.23 6.60
CA LEU A 36 -12.28 -16.95 7.91
C LEU A 36 -11.29 -16.31 8.88
N ILE A 37 -10.06 -16.83 8.98
CA ILE A 37 -9.02 -16.26 9.85
C ILE A 37 -8.66 -14.84 9.41
N ILE A 38 -8.50 -14.60 8.11
CA ILE A 38 -8.19 -13.26 7.58
C ILE A 38 -9.33 -12.29 7.91
N GLN A 39 -10.58 -12.70 7.68
CA GLN A 39 -11.75 -11.87 7.96
C GLN A 39 -11.91 -11.58 9.44
N SER A 40 -11.77 -12.58 10.32
CA SER A 40 -11.91 -12.39 11.76
C SER A 40 -10.80 -11.50 12.31
N SER A 41 -9.53 -11.78 11.98
CA SER A 41 -8.40 -10.99 12.46
C SER A 41 -8.42 -9.54 11.96
N TRP A 42 -8.83 -9.32 10.71
CA TRP A 42 -9.00 -7.97 10.18
C TRP A 42 -10.10 -7.20 10.94
N ASN A 43 -11.25 -7.84 11.15
CA ASN A 43 -12.37 -7.22 11.88
C ASN A 43 -12.01 -6.91 13.33
N GLU A 44 -11.27 -7.79 14.00
CA GLU A 44 -10.73 -7.55 15.35
C GLU A 44 -9.77 -6.35 15.36
N ALA A 45 -8.86 -6.24 14.39
CA ALA A 45 -7.95 -5.12 14.28
C ALA A 45 -8.70 -3.79 14.05
N VAL A 46 -9.69 -3.78 13.14
CA VAL A 46 -10.53 -2.60 12.89
C VAL A 46 -11.34 -2.22 14.13
N ALA A 47 -11.88 -3.19 14.87
CA ALA A 47 -12.63 -2.93 16.10
C ALA A 47 -11.73 -2.40 17.24
N GLY A 48 -10.49 -2.87 17.33
CA GLY A 48 -9.55 -2.47 18.38
C GLY A 48 -8.93 -1.08 18.17
N MET A 49 -8.60 -0.73 16.93
CA MET A 49 -7.87 0.52 16.63
C MET A 49 -8.74 1.58 15.94
N GLY A 50 -9.83 1.18 15.30
CA GLY A 50 -10.55 2.02 14.35
C GLY A 50 -9.90 2.00 12.97
N ARG A 51 -10.73 2.15 11.93
CA ARG A 51 -10.30 2.00 10.53
C ARG A 51 -9.24 3.02 10.11
N GLU A 52 -9.45 4.28 10.48
CA GLU A 52 -8.54 5.39 10.14
C GLU A 52 -7.15 5.18 10.76
N ALA A 53 -7.10 4.92 12.07
CA ALA A 53 -5.85 4.71 12.79
C ALA A 53 -5.13 3.44 12.32
N LEU A 54 -5.85 2.37 11.99
CA LEU A 54 -5.26 1.17 11.39
C LEU A 54 -4.64 1.46 10.02
N GLY A 55 -5.32 2.26 9.18
CA GLY A 55 -4.78 2.70 7.89
C GLY A 55 -3.51 3.54 8.04
N ALA A 56 -3.51 4.46 9.00
CA ALA A 56 -2.37 5.31 9.29
C ALA A 56 -1.17 4.48 9.77
N GLU A 57 -1.41 3.49 10.64
CA GLU A 57 -0.39 2.59 11.14
C GLU A 57 0.22 1.72 10.03
N ILE A 58 -0.61 1.19 9.12
CA ILE A 58 -0.14 0.46 7.93
C ILE A 58 0.81 1.33 7.10
N LEU A 59 0.41 2.57 6.80
CA LEU A 59 1.23 3.49 6.02
C LEU A 59 2.51 3.91 6.76
N ARG A 60 2.45 4.13 8.09
CA ARG A 60 3.64 4.39 8.91
C ARG A 60 4.64 3.26 8.85
N GLN A 61 4.19 2.01 9.00
CA GLN A 61 5.06 0.85 8.92
C GLN A 61 5.64 0.68 7.51
N LEU A 62 4.84 0.94 6.48
CA LEU A 62 5.31 0.96 5.10
C LEU A 62 6.43 1.98 4.92
N PHE A 63 6.24 3.24 5.33
CA PHE A 63 7.25 4.28 5.13
C PHE A 63 8.47 4.14 6.05
N THR A 64 8.32 3.48 7.20
CA THR A 64 9.45 3.12 8.05
C THR A 64 10.36 2.10 7.37
N ARG A 65 9.78 1.14 6.63
CA ARG A 65 10.53 0.09 5.93
C ARG A 65 10.99 0.54 4.54
N GLU A 66 10.14 1.29 3.85
CA GLU A 66 10.34 1.78 2.48
C GLU A 66 10.14 3.29 2.41
N PRO A 67 11.12 4.09 2.88
CA PRO A 67 11.00 5.56 2.91
C PRO A 67 10.79 6.19 1.52
N GLU A 68 11.25 5.53 0.46
CA GLU A 68 11.06 5.96 -0.92
C GLU A 68 9.58 5.97 -1.33
N ALA A 69 8.75 5.10 -0.76
CA ALA A 69 7.32 5.05 -1.07
C ALA A 69 6.58 6.33 -0.63
N ALA A 70 7.04 6.98 0.45
CA ALA A 70 6.47 8.25 0.89
C ALA A 70 6.68 9.39 -0.12
N ARG A 71 7.73 9.32 -0.95
CA ARG A 71 8.06 10.35 -1.95
C ARG A 71 7.11 10.38 -3.15
N ILE A 72 6.39 9.27 -3.38
CA ILE A 72 5.44 9.15 -4.48
C ILE A 72 4.12 9.87 -4.15
N LEU A 73 3.86 10.06 -2.86
CA LEU A 73 2.61 10.65 -2.41
C LEU A 73 2.66 12.18 -2.52
N PRO A 74 1.55 12.82 -2.93
CA PRO A 74 1.50 14.25 -3.15
C PRO A 74 1.46 15.07 -1.83
N PHE A 75 1.52 14.42 -0.67
CA PHE A 75 1.58 15.04 0.64
C PHE A 75 2.98 14.85 1.25
N THR A 76 3.48 15.88 1.93
CA THR A 76 4.87 15.95 2.42
C THR A 76 5.14 14.92 3.51
N CYS A 77 6.31 14.28 3.51
CA CYS A 77 6.69 13.28 4.53
C CYS A 77 6.52 13.76 5.98
N ASP A 78 6.61 15.07 6.21
CA ASP A 78 6.42 15.70 7.52
C ASP A 78 5.03 15.44 8.12
N CYS A 79 4.02 15.15 7.28
CA CYS A 79 2.66 14.87 7.74
C CYS A 79 2.45 13.46 8.26
N ILE A 80 3.44 12.57 8.10
CA ILE A 80 3.40 11.25 8.73
C ILE A 80 3.20 11.47 10.24
N GLY A 81 3.83 12.49 10.85
CA GLY A 81 3.65 12.87 12.26
C GLY A 81 2.22 13.18 12.73
N GLY A 82 1.27 13.44 11.82
CA GLY A 82 -0.07 13.92 12.16
C GLY A 82 -0.22 15.44 12.16
N ASP A 83 0.88 16.17 11.94
CA ASP A 83 0.92 17.63 11.94
C ASP A 83 1.36 18.18 10.58
N GLY A 84 0.97 19.43 10.30
CA GLY A 84 1.39 20.15 9.09
C GLY A 84 0.41 20.09 7.91
N PRO A 85 0.73 20.78 6.80
CA PRO A 85 -0.20 21.02 5.69
C PRO A 85 -0.66 19.76 4.94
N GLY A 86 0.04 18.62 5.11
CA GLY A 86 -0.32 17.33 4.52
C GLY A 86 -1.17 16.43 5.41
N ALA A 87 -1.42 16.78 6.68
CA ALA A 87 -2.01 15.85 7.67
C ALA A 87 -3.41 15.37 7.29
N LEU A 88 -4.26 16.27 6.78
CA LEU A 88 -5.61 15.91 6.33
C LEU A 88 -5.59 14.99 5.11
N ALA A 89 -4.68 15.23 4.16
CA ALA A 89 -4.51 14.37 2.98
C ALA A 89 -4.00 12.99 3.38
N PHE A 90 -3.08 12.91 4.33
CA PHE A 90 -2.60 11.65 4.90
C PHE A 90 -3.70 10.89 5.62
N ALA A 91 -4.51 11.55 6.46
CA ALA A 91 -5.63 10.93 7.18
C ALA A 91 -6.70 10.39 6.21
N SER A 92 -7.05 11.17 5.18
CA SER A 92 -7.96 10.73 4.12
C SER A 92 -7.41 9.51 3.39
N HIS A 93 -6.14 9.56 2.95
CA HIS A 93 -5.54 8.45 2.22
C HIS A 93 -5.39 7.19 3.09
N SER A 94 -5.07 7.35 4.37
CA SER A 94 -5.03 6.27 5.36
C SER A 94 -6.39 5.57 5.49
N THR A 95 -7.46 6.37 5.58
CA THR A 95 -8.83 5.87 5.64
C THR A 95 -9.23 5.13 4.36
N ASP A 96 -8.85 5.66 3.19
CA ASP A 96 -9.10 5.01 1.90
C ASP A 96 -8.38 3.65 1.81
N VAL A 97 -7.10 3.58 2.19
CA VAL A 97 -6.32 2.34 2.22
C VAL A 97 -7.00 1.29 3.09
N ALA A 98 -7.33 1.63 4.34
CA ALA A 98 -7.99 0.68 5.24
C ALA A 98 -9.40 0.28 4.77
N SER A 99 -10.13 1.19 4.13
CA SER A 99 -11.44 0.90 3.55
C SER A 99 -11.34 -0.07 2.37
N MET A 100 -10.35 0.11 1.50
CA MET A 100 -10.12 -0.79 0.37
C MET A 100 -9.68 -2.18 0.83
N ILE A 101 -8.79 -2.27 1.83
CA ILE A 101 -8.41 -3.57 2.40
C ILE A 101 -9.64 -4.24 3.06
N THR A 102 -10.45 -3.47 3.77
CA THR A 102 -11.71 -3.99 4.35
C THR A 102 -12.64 -4.54 3.28
N ALA A 103 -12.83 -3.82 2.18
CA ALA A 103 -13.64 -4.29 1.06
C ALA A 103 -13.07 -5.59 0.46
N ALA A 104 -11.75 -5.65 0.24
CA ALA A 104 -11.10 -6.83 -0.30
C ALA A 104 -11.24 -8.06 0.61
N VAL A 105 -11.07 -7.87 1.93
CA VAL A 105 -11.24 -8.92 2.95
C VAL A 105 -12.67 -9.44 2.99
N ASN A 106 -13.66 -8.55 2.90
CA ASN A 106 -15.07 -8.94 2.89
C ASN A 106 -15.49 -9.70 1.62
N LEU A 107 -14.77 -9.50 0.52
CA LEU A 107 -15.07 -10.11 -0.79
C LEU A 107 -14.23 -11.37 -1.09
N LEU A 108 -13.49 -11.92 -0.12
CA LEU A 108 -12.65 -13.12 -0.33
C LEU A 108 -13.43 -14.37 -0.79
N GLU A 109 -14.73 -14.44 -0.53
CA GLU A 109 -15.60 -15.51 -1.02
C GLU A 109 -16.27 -15.21 -2.37
N MET A 110 -16.10 -14.00 -2.90
CA MET A 110 -16.76 -13.50 -4.12
C MET A 110 -15.71 -13.02 -5.14
N PRO A 111 -14.88 -13.93 -5.70
CA PRO A 111 -13.75 -13.55 -6.56
C PRO A 111 -14.18 -12.74 -7.80
N GLU A 112 -15.34 -13.03 -8.37
CA GLU A 112 -15.94 -12.28 -9.47
C GLU A 112 -16.25 -10.82 -9.13
N THR A 113 -16.48 -10.52 -7.84
CA THR A 113 -16.69 -9.15 -7.34
C THR A 113 -15.39 -8.52 -6.86
N LEU A 114 -14.48 -9.32 -6.28
CA LEU A 114 -13.19 -8.86 -5.77
C LEU A 114 -12.24 -8.42 -6.90
N LEU A 115 -12.14 -9.20 -7.98
CA LEU A 115 -11.17 -8.95 -9.04
C LEU A 115 -11.33 -7.57 -9.71
N PRO A 116 -12.55 -7.13 -10.10
CA PRO A 116 -12.75 -5.77 -10.64
C PRO A 116 -12.31 -4.67 -9.67
N VAL A 117 -12.56 -4.84 -8.37
CA VAL A 117 -12.15 -3.88 -7.34
C VAL A 117 -10.63 -3.79 -7.28
N LEU A 118 -9.92 -4.91 -7.29
CA LEU A 118 -8.45 -4.93 -7.28
C LEU A 118 -7.86 -4.37 -8.57
N HIS A 119 -8.48 -4.62 -9.73
CA HIS A 119 -8.05 -4.07 -11.01
C HIS A 119 -8.15 -2.55 -11.03
N ASP A 120 -9.29 -1.99 -10.62
CA ASP A 120 -9.50 -0.54 -10.55
C ASP A 120 -8.50 0.15 -9.59
N ILE A 121 -8.17 -0.49 -8.46
CA ILE A 121 -7.09 0.00 -7.58
C ILE A 121 -5.75 -0.02 -8.32
N GLY A 122 -5.44 -1.14 -8.98
CA GLY A 122 -4.21 -1.31 -9.75
C GLY A 122 -4.03 -0.22 -10.80
N ASP A 123 -5.07 0.06 -11.57
CA ASP A 123 -5.07 1.11 -12.60
C ASP A 123 -4.79 2.49 -12.01
N ARG A 124 -5.43 2.82 -10.87
CA ARG A 124 -5.21 4.08 -10.15
C ARG A 124 -3.78 4.23 -9.62
N HIS A 125 -3.09 3.12 -9.35
CA HIS A 125 -1.69 3.12 -8.89
C HIS A 125 -0.66 3.00 -10.04
N ALA A 126 -1.06 2.43 -11.19
CA ALA A 126 -0.21 2.31 -12.38
C ALA A 126 0.05 3.66 -13.04
N VAL A 127 -0.90 4.61 -12.92
CA VAL A 127 -0.72 5.98 -13.40
C VAL A 127 0.19 6.74 -12.43
N SER A 128 1.50 6.63 -12.68
CA SER A 128 2.53 7.41 -12.00
C SER A 128 2.26 8.92 -12.11
N PRO A 129 2.53 9.73 -11.06
CA PRO A 129 2.51 11.18 -11.15
C PRO A 129 3.71 11.66 -11.98
N GLY A 130 3.58 11.58 -13.30
CA GLY A 130 4.37 12.44 -14.19
C GLY A 130 4.06 13.90 -13.88
N PRO A 131 5.02 14.83 -14.03
CA PRO A 131 4.76 16.24 -13.81
C PRO A 131 3.60 16.65 -14.71
N LYS A 132 2.49 17.13 -14.11
CA LYS A 132 1.48 17.87 -14.85
C LYS A 132 2.21 19.09 -15.41
N LEU A 133 2.63 19.02 -16.66
CA LEU A 133 3.08 20.17 -17.41
C LEU A 133 1.88 21.12 -17.48
N THR A 134 1.83 22.04 -16.52
CA THR A 134 0.91 23.17 -16.53
C THR A 134 1.22 23.90 -17.83
N ARG A 135 0.34 23.73 -18.81
CA ARG A 135 0.43 24.40 -20.10
C ARG A 135 0.21 25.89 -19.81
N ILE A 136 1.28 26.62 -19.52
CA ILE A 136 1.25 28.08 -19.41
C ILE A 136 0.85 28.59 -20.80
N ARG A 137 -0.44 28.89 -20.96
CA ARG A 137 -0.91 29.69 -22.09
C ARG A 137 -0.46 31.12 -21.82
N THR A 138 0.74 31.46 -22.29
CA THR A 138 1.15 32.85 -22.45
C THR A 138 0.19 33.50 -23.44
N ARG A 139 -0.80 34.24 -22.95
CA ARG A 139 -1.51 35.21 -23.78
C ARG A 139 -0.56 36.38 -24.02
N MET A 140 0.09 36.41 -25.18
CA MET A 140 0.60 37.66 -25.72
C MET A 140 -0.62 38.54 -26.04
N ARG A 141 -0.76 39.66 -25.33
CA ARG A 141 -1.58 40.78 -25.79
C ARG A 141 -0.73 41.54 -26.82
N THR A 142 -1.24 41.62 -28.04
CA THR A 142 -0.90 42.67 -29.02
C THR A 142 -1.56 43.98 -28.62
#